data_AF-A0A9D2VX88-F1
#
_entry.id   AF-A0A9D2VX88-F1
#
_cell.length_a   1.000
_cell.length_b   1.000
_cell.length_c   1.000
_cell.angle_alpha   90.00
_cell.angle_beta   90.00
_cell.angle_gamma   90.00
#
_symmetry.space_group_name_H-M   'P 1'
#
loop_
_entity.id
_entity.type
_entity.pdbx_description
1 polymer ?
#
loop_
_entity_poly.entity_id
_entity_poly.type
_entity_poly.pdbx_seq_one_letter_code
_entity_poly.pdbx_strand_id
1 'polypeptide(L)'
;MERKVWRRPLAEVQKFVANEYVAACGDSGVVYKFVCDAGNGVWGSVYQETNGQPGLQAGGRNSDSRISTYEDFLGIPISGYHACATTHEAESNSGFYDGYYCARGNTGNPVSVIIWKGEHNDNVHCTTNLDQDSWETAKS
;
A
#
# COMPACT_ATOMS: atom_id res chain seq x y z
N MET A 1 -41.73 11.43 -48.99
CA MET A 1 -41.77 10.63 -47.76
C MET A 1 -40.35 10.36 -47.34
N GLU A 2 -39.97 10.76 -46.14
CA GLU A 2 -38.90 10.12 -45.37
C GLU A 2 -39.09 10.56 -43.91
N ARG A 3 -39.58 9.64 -43.08
CA ARG A 3 -39.75 9.88 -41.64
C ARG A 3 -38.38 9.70 -40.99
N LYS A 4 -37.88 10.74 -40.31
CA LYS A 4 -36.70 10.62 -39.44
C LYS A 4 -37.05 9.72 -38.26
N VAL A 5 -36.61 8.46 -38.35
CA VAL A 5 -36.75 7.49 -37.26
C VAL A 5 -35.63 7.77 -36.26
N TRP A 6 -36.01 8.20 -35.06
CA TRP A 6 -35.06 8.35 -33.96
C TRP A 6 -34.53 6.97 -33.53
N ARG A 7 -33.20 6.82 -33.49
CA ARG A 7 -32.53 5.64 -32.93
C ARG A 7 -31.77 6.08 -31.69
N ARG A 8 -31.94 5.32 -30.61
CA ARG A 8 -31.30 5.60 -29.32
C ARG A 8 -29.78 5.44 -29.48
N PRO A 9 -28.96 6.42 -29.08
CA PRO A 9 -27.51 6.20 -29.03
C PRO A 9 -27.22 5.15 -27.96
N LEU A 10 -26.49 4.10 -28.33
CA LEU A 10 -25.92 3.15 -27.38
C LEU A 10 -24.69 3.83 -26.78
N ALA A 11 -24.75 4.13 -25.48
CA ALA A 11 -23.58 4.56 -24.73
C ALA A 11 -22.77 3.30 -24.39
N GLU A 12 -21.59 3.16 -24.98
CA GLU A 12 -20.62 2.15 -24.55
C GLU A 12 -20.05 2.60 -23.20
N VAL A 13 -20.46 1.93 -22.13
CA VAL A 13 -19.88 2.13 -20.81
C VAL A 13 -18.61 1.29 -20.75
N GLN A 14 -17.47 1.92 -21.01
CA GLN A 14 -16.18 1.33 -20.71
C GLN A 14 -16.11 1.13 -19.19
N LYS A 15 -15.76 -0.07 -18.74
CA LYS A 15 -15.58 -0.36 -17.31
C LYS A 15 -14.42 0.51 -16.83
N PHE A 16 -14.74 1.59 -16.12
CA PHE A 16 -13.74 2.39 -15.43
C PHE A 16 -13.08 1.48 -14.39
N VAL A 17 -11.84 1.10 -14.64
CA VAL A 17 -10.97 0.54 -13.60
C VAL A 17 -10.31 1.77 -13.00
N ALA A 18 -10.70 2.13 -11.77
CA ALA A 18 -10.03 3.18 -11.03
C ALA A 18 -8.63 2.67 -10.69
N ASN A 19 -7.62 3.10 -11.45
CA ASN A 19 -6.21 2.88 -11.12
C ASN A 19 -5.63 4.04 -10.31
N GLU A 20 -6.49 4.81 -9.62
CA GLU A 20 -6.09 5.99 -8.88
C GLU A 20 -6.94 6.04 -7.61
N TYR A 21 -6.34 5.65 -6.48
CA TYR A 21 -6.93 5.84 -5.16
C TYR A 21 -6.91 7.34 -4.86
N VAL A 22 -7.96 8.02 -5.31
CA VAL A 22 -8.31 9.35 -4.83
C VAL A 22 -8.79 9.15 -3.39
N ALA A 23 -8.08 9.72 -2.42
CA ALA A 23 -8.54 9.85 -1.03
C ALA A 23 -9.75 10.80 -0.96
N ALA A 24 -10.86 10.44 -1.63
CA ALA A 24 -12.16 11.05 -1.46
C ALA A 24 -12.73 10.44 -0.20
N CYS A 25 -12.68 11.20 0.90
CA CYS A 25 -13.44 11.01 2.15
C CYS A 25 -14.01 9.59 2.28
N GLY A 26 -13.12 8.64 2.60
CA GLY A 26 -13.37 7.21 2.47
C GLY A 26 -14.62 6.78 3.23
N ASP A 27 -15.28 5.75 2.70
CA ASP A 27 -16.44 5.09 3.29
C ASP A 27 -16.22 4.89 4.80
N SER A 28 -16.75 5.82 5.59
CA SER A 28 -16.68 5.74 7.04
C SER A 28 -17.46 4.51 7.46
N GLY A 29 -16.81 3.60 8.19
CA GLY A 29 -17.46 2.40 8.72
C GLY A 29 -17.08 1.08 8.04
N VAL A 30 -16.00 1.06 7.23
CA VAL A 30 -15.37 -0.19 6.77
C VAL A 30 -14.05 -0.37 7.50
N VAL A 31 -13.91 -1.51 8.18
CA VAL A 31 -12.68 -1.95 8.83
C VAL A 31 -12.04 -3.02 7.95
N TYR A 32 -10.84 -2.74 7.45
CA TYR A 32 -10.04 -3.71 6.71
C TYR A 32 -9.29 -4.62 7.67
N LYS A 33 -9.23 -5.90 7.31
CA LYS A 33 -8.38 -6.90 7.95
C LYS A 33 -7.27 -7.32 6.99
N PHE A 34 -6.04 -7.01 7.36
CA PHE A 34 -4.87 -7.38 6.57
C PHE A 34 -3.79 -8.01 7.46
N VAL A 35 -3.00 -8.92 6.88
CA VAL A 35 -1.90 -9.58 7.59
C VAL A 35 -0.62 -8.77 7.40
N CYS A 36 0.05 -8.44 8.50
CA CYS A 36 1.40 -7.88 8.45
C CYS A 36 2.41 -9.00 8.19
N ASP A 37 2.76 -9.22 6.92
CA ASP A 37 3.50 -10.40 6.44
C ASP A 37 4.77 -10.06 5.64
N ALA A 38 5.03 -8.77 5.37
CA ALA A 38 6.15 -8.38 4.51
C ALA A 38 7.50 -8.85 5.05
N GLY A 39 8.22 -9.61 4.21
CA GLY A 39 9.53 -10.15 4.57
C GLY A 39 9.50 -11.37 5.50
N ASN A 40 8.34 -11.91 5.86
CA ASN A 40 8.21 -13.11 6.70
C ASN A 40 9.04 -13.04 8.00
N GLY A 41 9.06 -11.88 8.65
CA GLY A 41 9.80 -11.65 9.90
C GLY A 41 11.30 -11.34 9.72
N VAL A 42 11.80 -11.30 8.48
CA VAL A 42 13.16 -10.79 8.20
C VAL A 42 13.18 -9.28 8.42
N TRP A 43 14.17 -8.79 9.16
CA TRP A 43 14.37 -7.36 9.38
C TRP A 43 14.76 -6.66 8.08
N GLY A 44 14.24 -5.46 7.86
CA GLY A 44 14.48 -4.70 6.64
C GLY A 44 14.12 -3.22 6.77
N SER A 45 14.48 -2.48 5.72
CA SER A 45 14.08 -1.08 5.56
C SER A 45 12.72 -1.01 4.88
N VAL A 46 11.97 0.06 5.13
CA VAL A 46 10.70 0.35 4.43
C VAL A 46 10.76 1.75 3.84
N TYR A 47 10.34 1.85 2.60
CA TYR A 47 10.22 3.08 1.84
C TYR A 47 8.77 3.29 1.44
N GLN A 48 8.23 4.47 1.69
CA GLN A 48 6.91 4.87 1.22
C GLN A 48 7.05 5.48 -0.18
N GLU A 49 6.25 5.02 -1.13
CA GLU A 49 6.16 5.63 -2.46
C GLU A 49 5.62 7.05 -2.31
N THR A 50 6.34 8.04 -2.86
CA THR A 50 6.00 9.46 -2.65
C THR A 50 6.06 10.31 -3.91
N ASN A 51 6.44 9.73 -5.03
CA ASN A 51 6.75 10.47 -6.22
C ASN A 51 6.00 9.97 -7.47
N GLY A 52 5.26 8.86 -7.34
CA GLY A 52 4.38 8.30 -8.36
C GLY A 52 5.14 7.57 -9.47
N GLN A 53 6.43 7.29 -9.29
CA GLN A 53 7.21 6.52 -10.25
C GLN A 53 7.24 5.04 -9.85
N PRO A 54 6.84 4.12 -10.73
CA PRO A 54 6.87 2.70 -10.41
C PRO A 54 8.26 2.19 -10.03
N GLY A 55 8.32 1.40 -8.96
CA GLY A 55 9.56 0.81 -8.43
C GLY A 55 10.20 1.71 -7.37
N LEU A 56 11.14 1.15 -6.60
CA LEU A 56 11.80 1.93 -5.54
C LEU A 56 12.83 2.91 -6.12
N GLN A 57 12.69 4.19 -5.80
CA GLN A 57 13.74 5.19 -5.99
C GLN A 57 14.45 5.49 -4.66
N ALA A 58 15.42 4.65 -4.26
CA ALA A 58 16.07 4.74 -2.94
C ALA A 58 17.05 5.94 -2.74
N GLY A 59 17.29 6.77 -3.76
CA GLY A 59 18.24 7.88 -3.67
C GLY A 59 18.09 8.93 -4.78
N GLY A 60 18.77 10.06 -4.61
CA GLY A 60 18.64 11.23 -5.48
C GLY A 60 17.59 12.23 -5.00
N ARG A 61 17.31 13.26 -5.81
CA ARG A 61 16.40 14.37 -5.42
C ARG A 61 14.93 13.98 -5.43
N ASN A 62 14.56 12.92 -6.14
CA ASN A 62 13.20 12.41 -6.29
C ASN A 62 13.09 11.01 -5.67
N SER A 63 13.74 10.79 -4.54
CA SER A 63 13.73 9.48 -3.87
C SER A 63 12.48 9.28 -3.04
N ASP A 64 12.08 8.02 -2.89
CA ASP A 64 11.07 7.60 -1.95
C ASP A 64 11.47 7.85 -0.50
N SER A 65 10.46 8.07 0.33
CA SER A 65 10.66 8.40 1.74
C SER A 65 11.00 7.14 2.54
N ARG A 66 12.23 7.04 3.05
CA ARG A 66 12.61 5.95 3.96
C ARG A 66 11.97 6.16 5.34
N ILE A 67 10.95 5.36 5.65
CA ILE A 67 10.19 5.46 6.90
C ILE A 67 10.68 4.50 7.98
N SER A 68 11.42 3.46 7.58
CA SER A 68 12.11 2.56 8.51
C SER A 68 13.48 2.21 7.95
N THR A 69 14.51 2.33 8.79
CA THR A 69 15.90 2.07 8.41
C THR A 69 16.36 0.80 9.11
N TYR A 70 16.75 -0.20 8.34
CA TYR A 70 17.45 -1.37 8.87
C TYR A 70 18.88 -1.00 9.24
N GLU A 71 19.26 -1.34 10.46
CA GLU A 71 20.64 -1.30 10.90
C GLU A 71 20.96 -2.62 11.61
N ASP A 72 22.18 -3.10 11.42
CA ASP A 72 22.73 -4.23 12.15
C ASP A 72 24.02 -3.84 12.88
N PHE A 73 24.31 -4.59 13.94
CA PHE A 73 25.60 -4.57 14.59
C PHE A 73 26.11 -6.01 14.69
N LEU A 74 27.23 -6.29 14.02
CA LEU A 74 27.82 -7.64 13.97
C LEU A 74 26.84 -8.72 13.48
N GLY A 75 25.97 -8.37 12.52
CA GLY A 75 24.97 -9.27 11.96
C GLY A 75 23.72 -9.47 12.83
N ILE A 76 23.58 -8.72 13.92
CA ILE A 76 22.39 -8.70 14.77
C ILE A 76 21.57 -7.45 14.41
N PRO A 77 20.31 -7.59 13.97
CA PRO A 77 19.43 -6.44 13.75
C PRO A 77 19.27 -5.63 15.04
N ILE A 78 19.54 -4.32 14.96
CA ILE A 78 19.37 -3.38 16.09
C ILE A 78 18.21 -2.41 15.84
N SER A 79 17.84 -2.18 14.58
CA SER A 79 16.72 -1.34 14.19
C SER A 79 16.17 -1.77 12.82
N GLY A 80 14.98 -1.28 12.50
CA GLY A 80 14.29 -1.55 11.25
C GLY A 80 12.90 -2.14 11.46
N TYR A 81 12.25 -2.42 10.34
CA TYR A 81 10.94 -3.06 10.31
C TYR A 81 11.11 -4.57 10.23
N HIS A 82 10.22 -5.30 10.90
CA HIS A 82 9.95 -6.70 10.64
C HIS A 82 8.45 -6.95 10.79
N ALA A 83 7.92 -7.89 10.01
CA ALA A 83 6.52 -8.29 10.13
C ALA A 83 6.21 -8.85 11.53
N CYS A 84 5.11 -8.41 12.13
CA CYS A 84 4.60 -8.95 13.39
C CYS A 84 3.80 -10.26 13.20
N ALA A 85 3.51 -10.66 11.95
CA ALA A 85 2.78 -11.87 11.61
C ALA A 85 1.36 -11.96 12.21
N THR A 86 0.76 -10.81 12.53
CA THR A 86 -0.62 -10.71 13.02
C THR A 86 -1.52 -10.05 11.98
N THR A 87 -2.80 -10.38 12.06
CA THR A 87 -3.86 -9.64 11.35
C THR A 87 -4.16 -8.36 12.10
N HIS A 88 -4.19 -7.23 11.38
CA HIS A 88 -4.60 -5.93 11.90
C HIS A 88 -5.98 -5.57 11.40
N GLU A 89 -6.75 -4.92 12.26
CA GLU A 89 -7.98 -4.21 11.91
C GLU A 89 -7.65 -2.73 11.77
N ALA A 90 -8.03 -2.15 10.64
CA ALA A 90 -7.71 -0.77 10.32
C ALA A 90 -8.89 -0.13 9.59
N GLU A 91 -9.33 1.02 10.11
CA GLU A 91 -10.36 1.81 9.45
C GLU A 91 -9.91 2.21 8.04
N SER A 92 -10.85 2.23 7.09
CA SER A 92 -10.60 2.53 5.68
C SER A 92 -9.88 3.87 5.44
N ASN A 93 -10.05 4.82 6.36
CA ASN A 93 -9.45 6.15 6.33
C ASN A 93 -8.20 6.31 7.23
N SER A 94 -7.68 5.23 7.82
CA SER A 94 -6.55 5.26 8.76
C SER A 94 -5.17 5.45 8.11
N GLY A 95 -5.12 5.55 6.78
CA GLY A 95 -3.91 5.86 6.03
C GLY A 95 -3.14 4.62 5.59
N PHE A 96 -3.46 4.16 4.38
CA PHE A 96 -2.72 3.15 3.64
C PHE A 96 -1.89 3.81 2.55
N TYR A 97 -0.65 3.37 2.38
CA TYR A 97 0.28 3.94 1.41
C TYR A 97 0.99 2.83 0.65
N ASP A 98 1.22 3.04 -0.64
CA ASP A 98 2.10 2.16 -1.40
C ASP A 98 3.55 2.32 -0.93
N GLY A 99 4.32 1.25 -1.04
CA GLY A 99 5.74 1.30 -0.73
C GLY A 99 6.49 0.01 -0.98
N TYR A 100 7.68 -0.05 -0.39
CA TYR A 100 8.67 -1.08 -0.68
C TYR A 100 9.36 -1.56 0.59
N TYR A 101 9.28 -2.86 0.85
CA TYR A 101 10.08 -3.55 1.86
C TYR A 101 11.41 -4.02 1.25
N CYS A 102 12.51 -3.73 1.94
CA CYS A 102 13.87 -4.06 1.53
C CYS A 102 14.53 -4.95 2.59
N ALA A 103 14.57 -6.26 2.34
CA ALA A 103 15.17 -7.24 3.26
C ALA A 103 16.61 -6.89 3.58
N ARG A 104 16.94 -6.79 4.88
CA ARG A 104 18.27 -6.38 5.39
C ARG A 104 18.82 -5.12 4.73
N GLY A 105 17.94 -4.18 4.38
CA GLY A 105 18.30 -2.92 3.72
C GLY A 105 18.69 -3.06 2.24
N ASN A 106 18.52 -4.23 1.61
CA ASN A 106 18.84 -4.43 0.20
C ASN A 106 17.79 -3.75 -0.71
N THR A 107 18.12 -2.55 -1.20
CA THR A 107 17.28 -1.77 -2.11
C THR A 107 17.32 -2.25 -3.57
N GLY A 108 18.18 -3.22 -3.90
CA GLY A 108 18.28 -3.78 -5.25
C GLY A 108 17.25 -4.88 -5.54
N ASN A 109 16.55 -5.38 -4.52
CA ASN A 109 15.47 -6.34 -4.67
C ASN A 109 14.28 -5.99 -3.74
N PRO A 110 13.62 -4.84 -3.98
CA PRO A 110 12.49 -4.41 -3.17
C PRO A 110 11.27 -5.30 -3.40
N VAL A 111 10.48 -5.50 -2.35
CA VAL A 111 9.16 -6.14 -2.41
C VAL A 111 8.11 -5.05 -2.25
N SER A 112 7.20 -4.92 -3.22
CA SER A 112 6.06 -4.01 -3.11
C SER A 112 5.15 -4.42 -1.95
N VAL A 113 4.71 -3.43 -1.18
CA VAL A 113 3.86 -3.60 -0.01
C VAL A 113 2.85 -2.47 0.09
N ILE A 114 1.74 -2.72 0.78
CA ILE A 114 0.92 -1.65 1.36
C ILE A 114 1.37 -1.42 2.80
N ILE A 115 1.63 -0.16 3.12
CA ILE A 115 2.07 0.34 4.41
C ILE A 115 0.87 0.87 5.18
N TRP A 116 0.76 0.47 6.44
CA TRP A 116 -0.12 1.05 7.44
C TRP A 116 0.72 1.48 8.65
N LYS A 117 0.50 2.70 9.15
CA LYS A 117 1.33 3.28 10.23
C LYS A 117 0.69 3.17 11.62
N GLY A 118 -0.33 2.33 11.76
CA GLY A 118 -1.12 2.24 12.99
C GLY A 118 -2.04 3.45 13.19
N GLU A 119 -2.91 3.37 14.19
CA GLU A 119 -3.88 4.43 14.53
C GLU A 119 -3.21 5.77 14.88
N HIS A 120 -2.00 5.72 15.43
CA HIS A 120 -1.23 6.91 15.83
C HIS A 120 -0.20 7.34 14.80
N ASN A 121 -0.15 6.68 13.63
CA ASN A 121 0.76 7.00 12.54
C ASN A 121 2.27 6.96 12.93
N ASP A 122 2.62 6.12 13.91
CA ASP A 122 3.96 5.98 14.49
C ASP A 122 4.51 4.54 14.47
N ASN A 123 3.74 3.57 13.98
CA ASN A 123 4.13 2.16 13.96
C ASN A 123 3.93 1.51 12.59
N VAL A 124 5.01 1.10 11.93
CA VAL A 124 4.98 0.60 10.56
C VAL A 124 4.57 -0.88 10.51
N HIS A 125 3.49 -1.16 9.80
CA HIS A 125 3.02 -2.48 9.41
C HIS A 125 2.97 -2.55 7.88
N CYS A 126 3.28 -3.71 7.31
CA CYS A 126 3.30 -3.89 5.86
C CYS A 126 2.69 -5.22 5.46
N THR A 127 1.88 -5.20 4.40
CA THR A 127 1.32 -6.39 3.77
C THR A 127 1.77 -6.51 2.32
N THR A 128 2.01 -7.73 1.88
CA THR A 128 2.32 -8.06 0.47
C THR A 128 1.06 -8.27 -0.38
N ASN A 129 -0.12 -8.33 0.24
CA ASN A 129 -1.38 -8.37 -0.48
C ASN A 129 -1.76 -6.96 -0.97
N LEU A 130 -1.34 -6.62 -2.19
CA LEU A 130 -1.55 -5.30 -2.79
C LEU A 130 -2.99 -5.05 -3.25
N ASP A 131 -3.81 -6.09 -3.35
CA ASP A 131 -5.20 -5.99 -3.76
C ASP A 131 -6.08 -5.73 -2.53
N GLN A 132 -6.29 -4.46 -2.18
CA GLN A 132 -7.11 -4.08 -1.02
C GLN A 132 -8.56 -4.57 -1.13
N ASP A 133 -9.08 -4.72 -2.35
CA ASP A 133 -10.44 -5.23 -2.58
C ASP A 133 -10.56 -6.72 -2.20
N SER A 134 -9.43 -7.43 -2.10
CA SER A 134 -9.38 -8.82 -1.65
C SER A 134 -9.35 -8.97 -0.12
N TRP A 135 -9.17 -7.87 0.62
CA TRP A 135 -9.05 -7.91 2.07
C TRP A 135 -10.40 -8.21 2.73
N GLU A 136 -10.36 -8.97 3.84
CA GLU A 136 -11.58 -9.18 4.63
C GLU A 136 -12.01 -7.84 5.23
N THR A 137 -13.32 -7.56 5.19
CA THR A 137 -13.89 -6.33 5.74
C THR A 137 -14.92 -6.63 6.82
N ALA A 138 -14.95 -5.78 7.84
CA ALA A 138 -16.03 -5.70 8.80
C ALA A 138 -16.69 -4.32 8.74
N LYS A 139 -17.94 -4.23 9.20
CA LYS A 139 -18.58 -2.94 9.46
C LYS A 139 -18.13 -2.45 10.84
N SER A 140 -17.73 -1.17 10.92
CA SER A 140 -17.49 -0.44 12.17
C SER A 140 -18.82 -0.21 12.91
#